data_AF-S5NYH8-F1
#
_entry.id   AF-S5NYH8-F1
#
_cell.length_a   1.000
_cell.length_b   1.000
_cell.length_c   1.000
_cell.angle_alpha   90.00
_cell.angle_beta   90.00
_cell.angle_gamma   90.00
#
_symmetry.space_group_name_H-M   'P 1'
#
loop_
_entity.id
_entity.type
_entity.pdbx_description
1 polymer ?
#
loop_
_entity_poly.entity_id
_entity_poly.type
_entity_poly.pdbx_seq_one_letter_code
_entity_poly.pdbx_strand_id
1 'polypeptide(L)'
;MLHKYRKTALIEAERFDGSIDMMREYGIVANPDALHDTKAPLYVIYTKEGEMIVHEDDWIATGIDGEHWAIAPEIFEKTYERYD
;
A
#
# COMPACT_ATOMS: atom_id res chain seq x y z
N MET A 1 11.93 28.20 -7.09
CA MET A 1 13.20 27.44 -7.16
C MET A 1 12.93 26.02 -6.69
N LEU A 2 13.52 25.03 -7.34
CA LEU A 2 13.39 23.62 -6.94
C LEU A 2 14.63 23.20 -6.16
N HIS A 3 14.43 22.52 -5.03
CA HIS A 3 15.49 21.93 -4.21
C HIS A 3 15.32 20.41 -4.18
N LYS A 4 16.43 19.67 -4.15
CA LYS A 4 16.42 18.21 -4.05
C LYS A 4 16.75 17.82 -2.62
N TYR A 5 15.95 16.93 -2.04
CA TYR A 5 16.14 16.39 -0.70
C TYR A 5 16.16 14.87 -0.78
N ARG A 6 16.93 14.21 0.09
CA ARG A 6 16.97 12.75 0.22
C ARG A 6 16.27 12.36 1.52
N LYS A 7 15.32 11.43 1.44
CA LYS A 7 14.77 10.74 2.62
C LYS A 7 15.80 9.72 3.12
N THR A 8 16.12 9.71 4.40
CA THR A 8 17.16 8.83 4.99
C THR A 8 16.59 7.68 5.83
N ALA A 9 15.29 7.70 6.10
CA ALA A 9 14.64 6.62 6.84
C ALA A 9 14.50 5.37 5.96
N LEU A 10 14.80 4.21 6.55
CA LEU A 10 14.34 2.92 6.03
C LEU A 10 12.82 2.84 6.16
N ILE A 11 12.20 2.03 5.31
CA ILE A 11 10.78 1.69 5.43
C ILE A 11 10.64 0.18 5.56
N GLU A 12 9.58 -0.25 6.23
CA GLU A 12 9.12 -1.63 6.16
C GLU A 12 8.04 -1.72 5.10
N ALA A 13 8.06 -2.79 4.31
CA ALA A 13 7.02 -3.09 3.36
C ALA A 13 6.88 -4.59 3.17
N GLU A 14 5.65 -5.05 3.02
CA GLU A 14 5.34 -6.45 2.75
C GLU A 14 4.47 -6.55 1.49
N ARG A 15 4.74 -7.56 0.65
CA ARG A 15 3.97 -7.78 -0.58
C ARG A 15 2.63 -8.40 -0.24
N PHE A 16 1.54 -7.74 -0.62
CA PHE A 16 0.18 -8.19 -0.35
C PHE A 16 -0.15 -9.47 -1.10
N ASP A 17 -0.52 -10.52 -0.36
CA ASP A 17 -0.80 -11.85 -0.87
C ASP A 17 -2.30 -12.17 -1.03
N GLY A 18 -3.17 -11.19 -0.77
CA GLY A 18 -4.63 -11.38 -0.80
C GLY A 18 -5.20 -12.13 0.40
N SER A 19 -4.38 -12.46 1.42
CA SER A 19 -4.83 -13.19 2.60
C SER A 19 -5.65 -12.31 3.55
N ILE A 20 -6.61 -12.94 4.23
CA ILE A 20 -7.41 -12.30 5.28
C ILE A 20 -6.52 -11.85 6.46
N ASP A 21 -5.42 -12.55 6.72
CA ASP A 21 -4.51 -12.21 7.82
C ASP A 21 -3.76 -10.91 7.52
N MET A 22 -3.20 -10.74 6.32
CA MET A 22 -2.63 -9.44 5.90
C MET A 22 -3.70 -8.35 5.87
N MET A 23 -4.92 -8.66 5.42
CA MET A 23 -6.01 -7.68 5.43
C MET A 23 -6.31 -7.15 6.84
N ARG A 24 -6.33 -8.04 7.84
CA ARG A 24 -6.53 -7.64 9.24
C ARG A 24 -5.35 -6.85 9.79
N GLU A 25 -4.13 -7.29 9.50
CA GLU A 25 -2.91 -6.64 9.98
C GLU A 25 -2.80 -5.20 9.49
N TYR A 26 -3.02 -4.99 8.18
CA TYR A 26 -2.82 -3.68 7.54
C TYR A 26 -4.10 -2.85 7.42
N GLY A 27 -5.24 -3.35 7.89
CA GLY A 27 -6.52 -2.65 7.77
C GLY A 27 -7.03 -2.53 6.33
N ILE A 28 -6.70 -3.50 5.48
CA ILE A 28 -7.25 -3.62 4.13
C ILE A 28 -8.65 -4.21 4.24
N VAL A 29 -9.62 -3.60 3.58
CA VAL A 29 -11.03 -4.04 3.58
C VAL A 29 -11.53 -4.29 2.17
N ALA A 30 -12.60 -5.07 2.06
CA ALA A 30 -13.31 -5.21 0.80
C ALA A 30 -13.90 -3.85 0.40
N ASN A 31 -13.72 -3.48 -0.86
CA ASN A 31 -14.31 -2.26 -1.41
C ASN A 31 -15.84 -2.38 -1.41
N PRO A 32 -16.59 -1.47 -0.76
CA PRO A 32 -18.05 -1.51 -0.79
C PRO A 32 -18.63 -1.42 -2.21
N ASP A 33 -17.95 -0.72 -3.13
CA ASP A 33 -18.39 -0.57 -4.52
C ASP A 33 -18.31 -1.90 -5.29
N ALA A 34 -17.42 -2.82 -4.89
CA ALA A 34 -17.30 -4.15 -5.50
C ALA A 34 -18.54 -5.03 -5.27
N LEU A 35 -19.42 -4.68 -4.33
CA LEU A 35 -20.73 -5.33 -4.16
C LEU A 35 -21.72 -4.97 -5.27
N HIS A 36 -21.50 -3.84 -5.97
CA HIS A 36 -22.43 -3.28 -6.93
C HIS A 36 -21.86 -3.20 -8.35
N ASP A 37 -20.54 -3.15 -8.49
CA ASP A 37 -19.84 -3.15 -9.76
C ASP A 37 -18.71 -4.18 -9.76
N THR A 38 -18.85 -5.23 -10.59
CA THR A 38 -17.83 -6.27 -10.75
C THR A 38 -16.52 -5.77 -11.36
N LYS A 39 -16.49 -4.52 -11.87
CA LYS A 39 -15.29 -3.86 -12.37
C LYS A 39 -14.62 -2.98 -11.32
N ALA A 40 -15.26 -2.73 -10.18
CA ALA A 40 -14.63 -2.00 -9.09
C ALA A 40 -13.50 -2.86 -8.50
N PRO A 41 -12.42 -2.22 -8.02
CA PRO A 41 -11.33 -2.92 -7.38
C PRO A 41 -11.84 -3.61 -6.11
N LEU A 42 -11.29 -4.79 -5.81
CA LEU A 42 -11.80 -5.62 -4.72
C LEU A 42 -11.42 -5.12 -3.33
N TYR A 43 -10.25 -4.50 -3.20
CA TYR A 43 -9.66 -4.16 -1.90
C TYR A 43 -9.26 -2.70 -1.83
N VAL A 44 -9.43 -2.12 -0.64
CA VAL A 44 -9.05 -0.75 -0.34
C VAL A 44 -8.38 -0.65 1.03
N ILE A 45 -7.50 0.31 1.19
CA ILE A 45 -6.86 0.70 2.44
C ILE A 45 -7.13 2.17 2.70
N TYR A 46 -7.49 2.53 3.94
CA TYR A 46 -7.75 3.92 4.30
C TYR A 46 -6.46 4.60 4.77
N THR A 47 -5.96 5.55 3.98
CA THR A 47 -4.77 6.35 4.31
C THR A 47 -5.16 7.71 4.89
N LYS A 48 -4.16 8.50 5.30
CA LYS A 48 -4.36 9.89 5.76
C LYS A 48 -4.92 10.80 4.64
N GLU A 49 -4.73 10.42 3.38
CA GLU A 49 -5.15 11.15 2.17
C GLU A 49 -6.50 10.67 1.61
N GLY A 50 -7.05 9.58 2.15
CA GLY A 50 -8.33 9.01 1.74
C GLY A 50 -8.23 7.53 1.40
N GLU A 51 -9.23 7.04 0.68
CA GLU A 51 -9.27 5.65 0.22
C GLU A 51 -8.22 5.41 -0.87
N MET A 52 -7.44 4.35 -0.71
CA MET A 52 -6.47 3.89 -1.69
C MET A 52 -6.81 2.47 -2.12
N ILE A 53 -6.78 2.23 -3.44
CA ILE A 53 -7.00 0.91 -4.02
C ILE A 53 -5.79 0.02 -3.74
N VAL A 54 -6.05 -1.24 -3.39
CA VAL A 54 -5.04 -2.28 -3.20
C VAL A 54 -5.31 -3.44 -4.17
N HIS A 55 -4.27 -3.90 -4.84
CA HIS A 55 -4.27 -5.11 -5.65
C HIS A 55 -3.35 -6.16 -5.01
N GLU A 56 -3.63 -7.44 -5.29
CA GLU A 56 -2.65 -8.49 -5.03
C GLU A 56 -1.31 -8.13 -5.69
N ASP A 57 -0.21 -8.50 -5.02
CA ASP A 57 1.16 -8.13 -5.33
C ASP A 57 1.57 -6.68 -5.04
N ASP A 58 0.65 -5.76 -4.69
CA ASP A 58 1.05 -4.42 -4.22
C ASP A 58 1.89 -4.52 -2.94
N TRP A 59 2.87 -3.63 -2.79
CA TRP A 59 3.65 -3.51 -1.56
C TRP A 59 2.91 -2.62 -0.55
N ILE A 60 2.62 -3.16 0.62
CA ILE A 60 2.05 -2.40 1.73
C ILE A 60 3.18 -1.83 2.55
N ALA A 61 3.44 -0.53 2.40
CA ALA A 61 4.48 0.18 3.13
C ALA A 61 3.94 0.72 4.45
N THR A 62 4.79 0.73 5.48
CA THR A 62 4.47 1.26 6.81
C THR A 62 5.21 2.58 7.05
N GLY A 63 4.45 3.58 7.49
CA GLY A 63 4.94 4.92 7.82
C GLY A 63 5.42 5.05 9.25
N ILE A 64 5.94 6.23 9.58
CA ILE A 64 6.56 6.47 10.89
C ILE A 64 5.54 6.49 12.04
N ASP A 65 4.27 6.83 11.75
CA ASP A 65 3.19 6.78 12.74
C ASP A 65 2.38 5.48 12.65
N GLY A 66 2.88 4.46 11.93
CA GLY A 66 2.20 3.19 11.71
C GLY A 66 1.09 3.25 10.66
N GLU A 67 0.97 4.34 9.88
CA GLU A 67 0.05 4.35 8.73
C GLU A 67 0.52 3.40 7.62
N HIS A 68 -0.44 2.86 6.87
CA HIS A 68 -0.18 1.96 5.76
C HIS A 68 -0.66 2.54 4.44
N TRP A 69 0.07 2.27 3.35
CA TRP A 69 -0.36 2.59 1.99
C TRP A 69 0.20 1.56 1.00
N ALA A 70 -0.53 1.36 -0.10
CA ALA A 70 -0.11 0.48 -1.18
C ALA A 70 0.85 1.19 -2.15
N ILE A 71 1.82 0.45 -2.67
CA ILE A 71 2.77 0.87 -3.69
C ILE A 71 2.79 -0.22 -4.77
N ALA A 72 2.46 0.14 -6.00
CA ALA A 72 2.50 -0.79 -7.12
C ALA A 72 3.91 -1.43 -7.28
N PRO A 73 4.02 -2.72 -7.64
CA PRO A 73 5.28 -3.44 -7.76
C PRO A 73 6.34 -2.69 -8.56
N GLU A 74 5.96 -2.19 -9.74
CA GLU A 74 6.85 -1.51 -10.67
C GLU A 74 7.32 -0.14 -10.18
N ILE A 75 6.61 0.47 -9.24
CA ILE A 75 7.01 1.69 -8.55
C ILE A 75 7.96 1.32 -7.41
N PHE A 76 7.60 0.32 -6.61
CA PHE A 76 8.40 -0.13 -5.48
C PHE A 76 9.82 -0.53 -5.91
N GLU A 77 9.93 -1.39 -6.93
CA GLU A 77 11.22 -1.88 -7.47
C GLU A 77 12.10 -0.76 -8.05
N LYS A 78 11.51 0.34 -8.52
CA LYS A 78 12.26 1.51 -9.04
C LYS A 78 12.68 2.48 -7.95
N THR A 79 12.09 2.39 -6.75
CA THR A 79 12.23 3.40 -5.69
C THR A 79 12.93 2.88 -4.45
N TYR A 80 12.86 1.57 -4.19
CA TYR A 80 13.43 0.93 -3.01
C TYR A 80 14.36 -0.22 -3.39
N GLU A 81 15.37 -0.43 -2.56
CA GLU A 81 16.25 -1.60 -2.61
C GLU A 81 16.17 -2.32 -1.27
N ARG A 82 16.22 -3.66 -1.31
CA ARG A 82 16.26 -4.47 -0.11
C ARG A 82 17.57 -4.19 0.65
N TYR A 83 17.47 -3.99 1.96
CA TYR A 83 18.61 -3.60 2.80
C TYR A 83 19.15 -4.75 3.67
N ASP A 84 18.35 -5.80 3.92
CA ASP A 84 18.64 -6.93 4.81
C ASP A 84 19.04 -8.22 4.08
#